data_AF-A0A920A989-F1
#
_entry.id   AF-A0A920A989-F1
#
_cell.length_a   1.000
_cell.length_b   1.000
_cell.length_c   1.000
_cell.angle_alpha   90.00
_cell.angle_beta   90.00
_cell.angle_gamma   90.00
#
_symmetry.space_group_name_H-M   'P 1'
#
loop_
_entity.id
_entity.type
_entity.pdbx_description
1 polymer ?
#
loop_
_entity_poly.entity_id
_entity_poly.type
_entity_poly.pdbx_seq_one_letter_code
_entity_poly.pdbx_strand_id
1 'polypeptide(L)' 'MQVVLLERVSKLGQMGDVVNVKDGYARNFLLPQGKALRANKANLERFENERANWRRAIWSAKTMPRPFMPN' A
#
# COMPACT_ATOMS: atom_id res chain seq x y z
N MET A 1 12.27 11.63 -3.76
CA MET A 1 10.96 11.57 -4.43
C MET A 1 10.14 10.48 -3.78
N GLN A 2 8.97 10.80 -3.25
CA GLN A 2 8.12 9.82 -2.59
C GLN A 2 7.27 9.07 -3.62
N VAL A 3 7.27 7.74 -3.54
CA VAL A 3 6.48 6.86 -4.40
C VAL A 3 5.80 5.77 -3.58
N VAL A 4 4.58 5.43 -3.97
CA VAL A 4 3.85 4.27 -3.48
C VAL A 4 4.17 3.09 -4.38
N LEU A 5 4.65 2.00 -3.80
CA LEU A 5 4.88 0.77 -4.54
C LEU A 5 3.56 0.08 -4.86
N LEU A 6 3.35 -0.26 -6.12
CA LEU A 6 2.21 -1.08 -6.56
C LEU A 6 2.54 -2.57 -6.54
N GLU A 7 3.82 -2.92 -6.50
CA GLU A 7 4.28 -4.30 -6.45
C GLU A 7 5.33 -4.47 -5.37
N ARG A 8 5.55 -5.72 -4.94
CA ARG A 8 6.66 -6.04 -4.03
C ARG A 8 7.98 -5.89 -4.78
N VAL A 9 8.85 -5.01 -4.29
CA VAL A 9 10.20 -4.81 -4.84
C VAL A 9 11.20 -5.22 -3.76
N SER A 10 11.96 -6.31 -4.00
CA SER A 10 12.86 -6.91 -3.00
C SER A 10 13.89 -5.93 -2.39
N LYS A 11 14.22 -4.82 -3.08
CA LYS A 11 15.15 -3.79 -2.60
C LYS A 11 14.49 -2.58 -1.94
N LEU A 12 13.17 -2.43 -2.03
CA LEU A 12 12.46 -1.25 -1.53
C LEU A 12 11.45 -1.58 -0.43
N GLY A 13 10.67 -2.65 -0.59
CA GLY A 13 9.62 -2.98 0.35
C GLY A 13 8.48 -3.79 -0.26
N GLN A 14 7.36 -3.80 0.48
CA GLN A 14 6.15 -4.49 0.06
C GLN A 14 5.25 -3.58 -0.80
N MET A 15 4.30 -4.20 -1.48
CA MET A 15 3.23 -3.49 -2.17
C MET A 15 2.46 -2.61 -1.17
N GLY A 16 2.15 -1.38 -1.56
CA GLY A 16 1.43 -0.42 -0.75
C GLY A 16 2.29 0.31 0.29
N ASP A 17 3.61 0.19 0.20
CA ASP A 17 4.52 0.94 1.03
C ASP A 17 4.91 2.28 0.38
N VAL A 18 5.01 3.31 1.21
CA VAL A 18 5.44 4.64 0.78
C VAL A 18 6.93 4.73 1.02
N VAL A 19 7.71 4.73 -0.05
CA VAL A 19 9.17 4.79 0.02
C VAL A 19 9.67 6.07 -0.62
N ASN A 20 10.68 6.68 0.01
CA ASN A 20 11.40 7.80 -0.58
C ASN A 20 12.58 7.28 -1.39
N VAL A 21 12.52 7.42 -2.72
CA VAL A 21 13.56 6.98 -3.65
C VAL A 21 14.19 8.18 -4.35
N LYS A 22 15.34 7.95 -4.99
CA LYS A 22 15.95 8.92 -5.91
C LYS A 22 15.01 9.15 -7.10
N ASP A 23 14.82 10.41 -7.48
CA ASP A 23 14.05 10.85 -8.65
C ASP A 23 14.45 10.12 -9.93
N GLY A 24 15.75 9.93 -10.19
CA GLY A 24 16.23 9.13 -11.33
C GLY A 24 15.73 7.67 -11.32
N TYR A 25 15.66 7.03 -10.14
CA TYR A 25 15.17 5.66 -10.02
C TYR A 25 13.65 5.57 -10.22
N ALA A 26 12.90 6.54 -9.68
CA ALA A 26 11.46 6.62 -9.92
C ALA A 26 11.14 6.83 -11.40
N ARG A 27 11.82 7.78 -12.06
CA ARG A 27 11.52 8.19 -13.44
C ARG A 27 12.00 7.20 -14.49
N ASN A 28 13.13 6.52 -14.28
CA ASN A 28 13.70 5.62 -15.29
C ASN A 28 13.27 4.16 -15.13
N PHE A 29 12.89 3.74 -13.91
CA PHE A 29 12.59 2.34 -13.64
C PHE A 29 11.16 2.14 -13.14
N LEU A 30 10.75 2.83 -12.07
CA LEU A 30 9.48 2.51 -11.40
C LEU A 30 8.23 3.03 -12.12
N LEU A 31 8.28 4.26 -12.63
CA LEU A 31 7.16 4.89 -13.33
C LEU A 31 6.91 4.26 -14.71
N PRO A 32 7.93 4.05 -15.58
CA PRO A 32 7.70 3.45 -16.89
C PRO A 32 7.30 1.98 -16.82
N GLN A 33 7.77 1.25 -15.80
CA GLN A 33 7.39 -0.15 -15.59
C GLN A 33 6.06 -0.31 -14.83
N GLY A 34 5.41 0.77 -14.40
CA GLY A 34 4.16 0.70 -13.64
C GLY A 34 4.30 0.10 -12.23
N LYS A 35 5.53 -0.01 -11.70
CA LYS A 35 5.81 -0.64 -10.39
C LYS A 35 5.56 0.28 -9.21
N ALA A 36 5.49 1.59 -9.46
CA ALA A 36 5.20 2.58 -8.43
C ALA A 36 4.45 3.79 -8.98
N LEU A 37 3.67 4.43 -8.11
CA LEU A 37 3.00 5.69 -8.38
C LEU A 37 3.63 6.81 -7.54
N ARG A 38 3.49 8.06 -7.99
CA ARG A 38 3.89 9.19 -7.16
C ARG A 38 3.03 9.22 -5.89
N ALA A 39 3.69 9.34 -4.75
CA ALA A 39 3.03 9.56 -3.47
C ALA A 39 2.59 11.02 -3.39
N ASN A 40 1.44 11.33 -3.98
CA ASN A 40 0.77 12.61 -3.81
C ASN A 40 -0.16 12.54 -2.58
N LYS A 41 -0.42 13.67 -1.92
CA LYS A 41 -1.29 13.75 -0.73
C LYS A 41 -2.65 13.09 -0.95
N ALA A 42 -3.25 13.34 -2.12
CA ALA A 42 -4.50 12.71 -2.54
C ALA A 42 -4.44 11.18 -2.66
N ASN A 43 -3.29 10.63 -3.08
CA ASN A 43 -3.09 9.18 -3.13
C ASN A 43 -2.80 8.59 -1.75
N LEU A 44 -2.12 9.33 -0.87
CA LEU A 44 -1.91 8.92 0.52
C LEU A 44 -3.24 8.79 1.27
N GLU A 45 -4.14 9.78 1.16
CA GLU A 45 -5.46 9.74 1.80
C GLU A 45 -6.33 8.59 1.29
N ARG A 46 -6.27 8.28 0.00
CA ARG A 46 -6.93 7.08 -0.55
C ARG A 46 -6.34 5.79 0.02
N PHE A 47 -5.02 5.72 0.13
CA PHE A 47 -4.34 4.53 0.63
C PHE A 47 -4.54 4.32 2.14
N GLU A 48 -4.67 5.39 2.94
CA GLU A 48 -5.00 5.30 4.36
C GLU A 48 -6.43 4.79 4.59
N ASN A 49 -7.39 5.29 3.80
CA ASN A 49 -8.76 4.79 3.82
C ASN A 49 -8.83 3.31 3.42
N GLU A 50 -8.05 2.88 2.43
CA GLU A 50 -7.95 1.46 2.07
C GLU A 50 -7.28 0.64 3.19
N ARG A 51 -6.11 1.06 3.72
CA ARG A 51 -5.40 0.35 4.80
C ARG A 51 -6.25 0.10 6.05
N ALA A 52 -7.18 1.01 6.37
CA ALA A 52 -8.12 0.82 7.47
C ALA A 52 -9.04 -0.40 7.28
N ASN A 53 -9.34 -0.76 6.03
CA ASN A 53 -10.16 -1.92 5.70
C ASN A 53 -9.37 -3.23 5.86
N TRP A 54 -8.10 -3.26 5.43
CA TRP A 54 -7.25 -4.46 5.48
C TRP A 54 -6.76 -4.80 6.90
N ARG A 55 -6.46 -3.80 7.73
CA ARG A 55 -5.97 -4.01 9.11
C ARG A 55 -7.03 -4.64 10.04
N ARG A 56 -8.31 -4.37 9.79
CA ARG A 56 -9.43 -4.91 10.59
C ARG A 56 -9.67 -6.40 10.31
N ALA A 57 -9.45 -6.85 9.08
CA ALA A 57 -9.58 -8.26 8.71
C ALA A 57 -8.44 -9.14 9.27
N ILE A 58 -7.20 -8.63 9.25
CA ILE A 58 -6.03 -9.40 9.72
C ILE A 58 -5.99 -9.49 11.26
N TRP A 59 -6.47 -8.47 11.99
CA TRP A 59 -6.59 -8.56 13.45
C TRP A 59 -7.75 -9.46 13.90
N SER A 60 -8.83 -9.55 13.11
CA SER A 60 -10.04 -10.30 13.49
C SER A 60 -9.93 -11.82 13.23
N ALA A 61 -9.22 -12.25 12.18
CA ALA A 61 -9.19 -13.65 11.77
C ALA A 61 -8.38 -14.58 12.70
N LYS A 62 -7.50 -14.05 13.56
CA LYS A 62 -6.71 -14.88 14.48
C LYS A 62 -7.29 -14.96 15.90
N THR A 63 -8.32 -14.19 16.26
CA THR A 63 -8.74 -14.04 17.68
C THR A 63 -10.23 -13.91 18.00
N MET A 64 -11.22 -13.98 17.10
CA MET A 64 -12.64 -13.92 17.54
C MET A 64 -13.63 -14.92 16.91
N PRO A 65 -14.58 -15.48 17.70
CA PRO A 65 -15.62 -16.39 17.25
C PRO A 65 -16.63 -15.67 16.34
N ARG A 66 -17.26 -16.42 15.42
CA ARG A 66 -18.14 -15.90 14.37
C ARG A 66 -19.15 -14.86 14.91
N PRO A 67 -19.27 -13.66 14.31
CA PRO A 67 -20.33 -12.76 14.69
C PRO A 67 -21.69 -13.37 14.29
N PHE A 68 -22.58 -13.46 15.26
CA PHE A 68 -23.95 -13.93 15.10
C PHE A 68 -24.66 -12.99 14.11
N MET A 69 -25.11 -13.54 12.98
CA MET A 69 -25.94 -12.80 12.02
C MET A 69 -27.39 -12.86 12.53
N PRO A 70 -28.05 -11.73 12.85
CA PRO A 70 -29.47 -11.75 13.16
C PRO A 70 -30.30 -12.03 11.90
N ASN A 71 -31.42 -12.72 12.13
CA ASN A 71 -32.32 -13.40 11.19
C ASN A 71 -32.84 -12.53 10.04
#